data_AF-A0AAR5QCI9-F1
#
_entry.id   AF-A0AAR5QCI9-F1
#
_cell.length_a   1.000
_cell.length_b   1.000
_cell.length_c   1.000
_cell.angle_alpha   90.00
_cell.angle_beta   90.00
_cell.angle_gamma   90.00
#
_symmetry.space_group_name_H-M   'P 1'
#
loop_
_entity.id
_entity.type
_entity.pdbx_description
1 polymer ?
#
loop_
_entity_poly.entity_id
_entity_poly.type
_entity_poly.pdbx_seq_one_letter_code
_entity_poly.pdbx_strand_id
1 'polypeptide(L)'
;MSTFYVPSSSIYLPSSSMVDDDIEIKPPIDLIPDEYTRNGNFNFYVEAFFSDNDESAIELLHSLEELNFPVKRTALDNPVFDPEWITRVQKTVNDKEYDGILLLFVKMHLELQEMKNIWSQFTAKYCPKLKNKPKIFIFQVESQKGRSVQSDSTARKLKWPAAYETPSEADILIIHDKYDDGKTDLLRQLSANVKEYGEQENIITLISLGFQCNYQPLLISTMTKSFFFQFHSYRGNHLNIRKSQKWIMKEIEKLKSQNLQ
;
A
#
# COMPACT_ATOMS: atom_id res chain seq x y z
N MET A 1 4.25 75.27 -42.18
CA MET A 1 3.20 74.25 -42.33
C MET A 1 3.88 72.99 -42.82
N SER A 2 4.12 72.02 -41.92
CA SER A 2 4.73 70.74 -42.26
C SER A 2 3.72 69.65 -41.94
N THR A 3 3.17 69.06 -43.00
CA THR A 3 2.22 67.94 -42.94
C THR A 3 2.99 66.62 -42.79
N PHE A 4 2.45 65.78 -41.91
CA PHE A 4 2.92 64.44 -41.58
C PHE A 4 2.73 63.45 -42.73
N TYR A 5 3.69 62.54 -42.92
CA TYR A 5 3.47 61.27 -43.59
C TYR A 5 4.18 60.17 -42.79
N VAL A 6 3.41 59.18 -42.31
CA VAL A 6 3.90 58.02 -41.57
C VAL A 6 3.77 56.80 -42.50
N PRO A 7 4.87 56.14 -42.90
CA PRO A 7 4.77 54.83 -43.52
C PRO A 7 4.71 53.75 -42.44
N SER A 8 3.67 52.94 -42.50
CA SER A 8 3.45 51.74 -41.69
C SER A 8 4.52 50.67 -41.97
N SER A 9 5.39 50.42 -40.99
CA SER A 9 6.26 49.24 -40.97
C SER A 9 5.51 48.06 -40.36
N SER A 10 5.06 47.13 -41.21
CA SER A 10 4.56 45.82 -40.82
C SER A 10 5.68 44.99 -40.20
N ILE A 11 5.60 44.74 -38.89
CA ILE A 11 6.49 43.81 -38.18
C ILE A 11 6.02 42.39 -38.50
N TYR A 12 6.77 41.69 -39.34
CA TYR A 12 6.65 40.24 -39.48
C TYR A 12 7.19 39.57 -38.21
N LEU A 13 6.32 38.94 -37.43
CA LEU A 13 6.73 37.98 -36.41
C LEU A 13 6.94 36.62 -37.09
N PRO A 14 8.12 36.00 -36.98
CA PRO A 14 8.33 34.66 -37.50
C PRO A 14 7.50 33.67 -36.67
N SER A 15 6.75 32.81 -37.36
CA SER A 15 6.02 31.69 -36.77
C SER A 15 7.02 30.69 -36.20
N SER A 16 7.35 30.83 -34.92
CA SER A 16 8.03 29.77 -34.16
C SER A 16 7.01 28.66 -33.94
N SER A 17 7.17 27.55 -34.66
CA SER A 17 6.56 26.28 -34.33
C SER A 17 7.03 25.88 -32.92
N MET A 18 6.24 26.24 -31.91
CA MET A 18 6.42 25.67 -30.58
C MET A 18 6.09 24.20 -30.69
N VAL A 19 7.12 23.37 -30.57
CA VAL A 19 6.97 21.98 -30.20
C VAL A 19 6.28 22.02 -28.84
N ASP A 20 5.04 21.56 -28.80
CA ASP A 20 4.23 21.42 -27.61
C ASP A 20 4.78 20.24 -26.80
N ASP A 21 6.01 20.40 -26.29
CA ASP A 21 6.54 19.50 -25.27
C ASP A 21 5.79 19.85 -23.99
N ASP A 22 4.77 19.03 -23.67
CA ASP A 22 4.06 19.08 -22.39
C ASP A 22 5.08 19.29 -21.26
N ILE A 23 5.08 20.47 -20.64
CA ILE A 23 5.96 20.77 -19.51
C ILE A 23 5.51 19.88 -18.35
N GLU A 24 6.18 18.74 -18.18
CA GLU A 24 5.94 17.85 -17.07
C GLU A 24 6.56 18.44 -15.80
N ILE A 25 5.76 19.21 -15.06
CA ILE A 25 6.13 19.68 -13.71
C ILE A 25 6.14 18.46 -12.79
N LYS A 26 7.34 17.92 -12.54
CA LYS A 26 7.55 16.88 -11.54
C LYS A 26 7.30 17.47 -10.14
N PRO A 27 6.64 16.72 -9.24
CA PRO A 27 6.44 17.19 -7.88
C PRO A 27 7.78 17.46 -7.18
N PRO A 28 7.82 18.40 -6.23
CA PRO A 28 8.98 18.59 -5.35
C PRO A 28 9.48 17.26 -4.78
N ILE A 29 10.80 17.09 -4.70
CA ILE A 29 11.44 15.82 -4.30
C ILE A 29 11.04 15.44 -2.86
N ASP A 30 10.80 16.45 -2.01
CA ASP A 30 10.31 16.30 -0.63
C ASP A 30 8.85 15.80 -0.53
N LEU A 31 8.12 15.79 -1.65
CA LEU A 31 6.71 15.38 -1.76
C LEU A 31 6.54 14.06 -2.52
N ILE A 32 7.63 13.44 -2.97
CA ILE A 32 7.64 12.06 -3.44
C ILE A 32 7.75 11.21 -2.17
N PRO A 33 6.67 10.51 -1.73
CA PRO A 33 6.81 9.65 -0.58
C PRO A 33 7.90 8.62 -0.85
N ASP A 34 8.79 8.44 0.12
CA ASP A 34 9.82 7.39 0.07
C ASP A 34 9.09 6.05 0.05
N GLU A 35 8.79 5.56 -1.15
CA GLU A 35 8.01 4.35 -1.44
C GLU A 35 8.95 3.20 -1.82
N TYR A 36 8.56 1.98 -1.45
CA TYR A 36 9.27 0.80 -1.93
C TYR A 36 9.23 0.71 -3.45
N THR A 37 10.41 0.66 -4.06
CA THR A 37 10.57 0.53 -5.50
C THR A 37 10.05 -0.84 -5.96
N ARG A 38 9.09 -0.82 -6.89
CA ARG A 38 8.53 -2.02 -7.53
C ARG A 38 8.00 -1.66 -8.91
N ASN A 39 7.99 -2.62 -9.81
CA ASN A 39 7.42 -2.44 -11.14
C ASN A 39 6.02 -3.04 -11.14
N GLY A 40 5.03 -2.28 -10.67
CA GLY A 40 3.66 -2.78 -10.47
C GLY A 40 3.53 -3.82 -9.35
N ASN A 41 2.42 -4.56 -9.35
CA ASN A 41 2.06 -5.50 -8.27
C ASN A 41 2.29 -6.98 -8.62
N PHE A 42 2.58 -7.30 -9.88
CA PHE A 42 2.66 -8.68 -10.38
C PHE A 42 3.84 -9.49 -9.84
N ASN A 43 4.87 -8.83 -9.30
CA ASN A 43 6.05 -9.49 -8.73
C ASN A 43 6.02 -9.54 -7.19
N PHE A 44 4.86 -9.37 -6.57
CA PHE A 44 4.69 -9.64 -5.14
C PHE A 44 4.46 -11.12 -4.87
N TYR A 45 4.80 -11.57 -3.67
CA TYR A 45 4.28 -12.83 -3.14
C TYR A 45 3.07 -12.53 -2.27
N VAL A 46 1.88 -12.96 -2.67
CA VAL A 46 0.66 -12.80 -1.87
C VAL A 46 0.05 -14.16 -1.58
N GLU A 47 -0.20 -14.45 -0.31
CA GLU A 47 -0.88 -15.68 0.08
C GLU A 47 -1.81 -15.44 1.28
N ALA A 48 -3.03 -15.97 1.18
CA ALA A 48 -4.03 -15.91 2.24
C ALA A 48 -4.38 -17.31 2.74
N PHE A 49 -4.41 -17.45 4.07
CA PHE A 49 -4.83 -18.63 4.81
C PHE A 49 -6.16 -18.32 5.48
N PHE A 50 -7.25 -18.92 4.99
CA PHE A 50 -8.61 -18.54 5.38
C PHE A 50 -9.60 -19.69 5.14
N SER A 51 -10.83 -19.55 5.63
CA SER A 51 -11.94 -20.44 5.26
C SER A 51 -12.61 -19.99 3.97
N ASP A 52 -12.93 -20.91 3.05
CA ASP A 52 -13.60 -20.59 1.77
C ASP A 52 -14.96 -19.89 1.92
N ASN A 53 -15.54 -19.90 3.12
CA ASN A 53 -16.79 -19.21 3.41
C ASN A 53 -16.59 -17.77 3.93
N ASP A 54 -15.34 -17.28 4.03
CA ASP A 54 -15.04 -15.94 4.51
C ASP A 54 -15.19 -14.90 3.38
N GLU A 55 -16.39 -14.32 3.28
CA GLU A 55 -16.71 -13.30 2.26
C GLU A 55 -15.78 -12.09 2.30
N SER A 56 -15.37 -11.65 3.50
CA SER A 56 -14.53 -10.46 3.67
C SER A 56 -13.10 -10.71 3.21
N ALA A 57 -12.56 -11.90 3.45
CA ALA A 57 -11.30 -12.34 2.86
C ALA A 57 -11.41 -12.38 1.34
N ILE A 58 -12.46 -13.02 0.80
CA ILE A 58 -12.66 -13.15 -0.64
C ILE A 58 -12.74 -11.77 -1.30
N GLU A 59 -13.46 -10.82 -0.71
CA GLU A 59 -13.61 -9.48 -1.24
C GLU A 59 -12.26 -8.72 -1.29
N LEU A 60 -11.47 -8.79 -0.23
CA LEU A 60 -10.13 -8.19 -0.20
C LEU A 60 -9.21 -8.85 -1.22
N LEU A 61 -9.22 -10.18 -1.32
CA LEU A 61 -8.37 -10.93 -2.25
C LEU A 61 -8.72 -10.62 -3.71
N HIS A 62 -10.02 -10.50 -4.04
CA HIS A 62 -10.46 -10.05 -5.35
C HIS A 62 -9.96 -8.63 -5.64
N SER A 63 -10.03 -7.73 -4.66
CA SER A 63 -9.52 -6.36 -4.80
C SER A 63 -8.00 -6.34 -5.04
N LEU A 64 -7.24 -7.26 -4.44
CA LEU A 64 -5.81 -7.41 -4.71
C LEU A 64 -5.54 -7.96 -6.12
N GLU A 65 -6.35 -8.91 -6.59
CA GLU A 65 -6.25 -9.46 -7.95
C GLU A 65 -6.56 -8.39 -9.02
N GLU A 66 -7.57 -7.55 -8.81
CA GLU A 66 -7.87 -6.38 -9.67
C GLU A 66 -6.68 -5.42 -9.76
N LEU A 67 -5.89 -5.33 -8.69
CA LEU A 67 -4.66 -4.55 -8.65
C LEU A 67 -3.44 -5.30 -9.21
N ASN A 68 -3.63 -6.47 -9.84
CA ASN A 68 -2.59 -7.33 -10.43
C ASN A 68 -1.64 -7.99 -9.42
N PHE A 69 -2.03 -8.17 -8.15
CA PHE A 69 -1.26 -9.04 -7.25
C PHE A 69 -1.50 -10.53 -7.61
N PRO A 70 -0.45 -11.36 -7.66
CA PRO A 70 -0.62 -12.81 -7.85
C PRO A 70 -1.03 -13.47 -6.53
N VAL A 71 -2.33 -13.48 -6.26
CA VAL A 71 -2.90 -14.00 -5.01
C VAL A 71 -2.95 -15.53 -5.02
N LYS A 72 -2.32 -16.15 -4.01
CA LYS A 72 -2.51 -17.57 -3.69
C LYS A 72 -3.53 -17.72 -2.57
N ARG A 73 -4.48 -18.61 -2.77
CA ARG A 73 -5.55 -18.90 -1.81
C ARG A 73 -5.29 -20.29 -1.21
N THR A 74 -4.99 -20.32 0.09
CA THR A 74 -4.84 -21.55 0.88
C THR A 74 -6.08 -21.68 1.75
N ALA A 75 -7.13 -22.23 1.15
CA ALA A 75 -8.42 -22.38 1.78
C ALA A 75 -8.50 -23.62 2.67
N LEU A 76 -9.22 -23.51 3.78
CA LEU A 76 -9.28 -24.53 4.83
C LEU A 76 -10.72 -24.72 5.30
N ASP A 77 -11.15 -25.98 5.39
CA ASP A 77 -12.44 -26.33 6.00
C ASP A 77 -12.47 -25.95 7.50
N ASN A 78 -11.32 -26.07 8.16
CA ASN A 78 -11.10 -25.64 9.54
C ASN A 78 -9.76 -24.88 9.63
N PRO A 79 -9.76 -23.57 9.89
CA PRO A 79 -8.56 -22.72 9.85
C PRO A 79 -7.63 -22.95 11.06
N VAL A 80 -6.97 -24.11 11.09
CA VAL A 80 -5.91 -24.45 12.04
C VAL A 80 -4.56 -24.20 11.40
N PHE A 81 -3.69 -23.44 12.07
CA PHE A 81 -2.37 -23.12 11.54
C PHE A 81 -1.47 -24.35 11.42
N ASP A 82 -0.82 -24.48 10.26
CA ASP A 82 0.21 -25.48 9.99
C ASP A 82 1.58 -24.78 9.76
N PRO A 83 2.58 -25.05 10.62
CA PRO A 83 3.93 -24.52 10.45
C PRO A 83 4.60 -24.86 9.12
N GLU A 84 4.21 -25.95 8.45
CA GLU A 84 4.76 -26.33 7.14
C GLU A 84 4.46 -25.28 6.06
N TRP A 85 3.36 -24.53 6.19
CA TRP A 85 3.04 -23.45 5.27
C TRP A 85 4.13 -22.38 5.28
N ILE A 86 4.62 -22.00 6.46
CA ILE A 86 5.67 -20.99 6.58
C ILE A 86 6.97 -21.48 5.97
N THR A 87 7.29 -22.76 6.19
CA THR A 87 8.48 -23.39 5.59
C THR A 87 8.39 -23.39 4.06
N ARG A 88 7.22 -23.73 3.51
CA ARG A 88 6.96 -23.68 2.06
C ARG A 88 7.06 -22.26 1.50
N VAL A 89 6.43 -21.28 2.16
CA VAL A 89 6.46 -19.88 1.73
C VAL A 89 7.88 -19.35 1.76
N GLN A 90 8.62 -19.57 2.86
CA GLN A 90 10.02 -19.17 3.02
C GLN A 90 10.89 -19.74 1.90
N LYS A 91 10.77 -21.03 1.59
CA LYS A 91 11.47 -21.66 0.46
C LYS A 91 11.14 -20.95 -0.85
N THR A 92 9.85 -20.73 -1.12
CA THR A 92 9.40 -20.10 -2.37
C THR A 92 9.96 -18.68 -2.56
N VAL A 93 9.93 -17.85 -1.51
CA VAL A 93 10.45 -16.47 -1.59
C VAL A 93 11.97 -16.40 -1.61
N ASN A 94 12.65 -17.48 -1.23
CA ASN A 94 14.10 -17.62 -1.39
C ASN A 94 14.49 -18.17 -2.77
N ASP A 95 13.61 -18.89 -3.46
CA ASP A 95 13.89 -19.41 -4.79
C ASP A 95 13.82 -18.32 -5.86
N LYS A 96 12.92 -17.34 -5.72
CA LYS A 96 12.71 -16.24 -6.69
C LYS A 96 12.88 -14.85 -6.06
N GLU A 97 13.25 -13.85 -6.85
CA GLU A 97 13.18 -12.45 -6.42
C GLU A 97 11.76 -11.89 -6.54
N TYR A 98 11.19 -11.50 -5.40
CA TYR A 98 9.91 -10.79 -5.30
C TYR A 98 10.14 -9.34 -4.89
N ASP A 99 9.20 -8.44 -5.22
CA ASP A 99 9.25 -7.03 -4.84
C ASP A 99 8.77 -6.80 -3.39
N GLY A 100 8.15 -7.81 -2.80
CA GLY A 100 7.67 -7.82 -1.42
C GLY A 100 6.82 -9.05 -1.14
N ILE A 101 6.39 -9.19 0.11
CA ILE A 101 5.51 -10.26 0.56
C ILE A 101 4.34 -9.69 1.35
N LEU A 102 3.15 -10.24 1.11
CA LEU A 102 1.93 -9.97 1.86
C LEU A 102 1.29 -11.32 2.27
N LEU A 103 1.26 -11.61 3.56
CA LEU A 103 0.61 -12.81 4.10
C LEU A 103 -0.62 -12.43 4.93
N LEU A 104 -1.74 -13.09 4.66
CA LEU A 104 -3.00 -12.89 5.38
C LEU A 104 -3.38 -14.17 6.13
N PHE A 105 -3.60 -14.06 7.43
CA PHE A 105 -4.10 -15.13 8.30
C PHE A 105 -5.47 -14.69 8.82
N VAL A 106 -6.54 -15.27 8.29
CA VAL A 106 -7.91 -14.79 8.49
C VAL A 106 -8.68 -15.72 9.41
N LYS A 107 -9.22 -15.15 10.50
CA LYS A 107 -10.01 -15.82 11.54
C LYS A 107 -9.37 -17.14 12.00
N MET A 108 -8.05 -17.13 12.10
CA MET A 108 -7.27 -18.27 12.53
C MET A 108 -7.04 -18.23 14.04
N HIS A 109 -7.01 -19.39 14.68
CA HIS A 109 -6.50 -19.50 16.05
C HIS A 109 -4.98 -19.51 16.02
N LEU A 110 -4.38 -18.36 16.36
CA LEU A 110 -2.93 -18.17 16.46
C LEU A 110 -2.56 -17.52 17.79
N GLU A 111 -1.61 -18.12 18.50
CA GLU A 111 -1.00 -17.53 19.68
C GLU A 111 0.08 -16.49 19.31
N LEU A 112 0.40 -15.59 20.26
CA LEU A 112 1.43 -14.56 20.07
C LEU A 112 2.80 -15.17 19.68
N GLN A 113 3.15 -16.30 20.28
CA GLN A 113 4.39 -17.01 19.96
C GLN A 113 4.39 -17.53 18.52
N GLU A 114 3.28 -18.08 18.04
CA GLU A 114 3.14 -18.55 16.66
C GLU A 114 3.25 -17.39 15.68
N MET A 115 2.55 -16.27 15.93
CA MET A 115 2.69 -15.05 15.11
C MET A 115 4.12 -14.53 15.06
N LYS A 116 4.81 -14.55 16.22
CA LYS A 116 6.23 -14.19 16.30
C LYS A 116 7.12 -15.11 15.48
N ASN A 117 6.89 -16.42 15.58
CA ASN A 117 7.63 -17.40 14.82
C ASN A 117 7.42 -17.21 13.32
N ILE A 118 6.19 -16.92 12.87
CA ILE A 118 5.86 -16.63 11.48
C ILE A 118 6.72 -15.50 10.92
N TRP A 119 6.61 -14.27 11.45
CA TRP A 119 7.30 -13.13 10.83
C TRP A 119 8.83 -13.21 11.03
N SER A 120 9.32 -13.89 12.07
CA SER A 120 10.76 -14.05 12.31
C SER A 120 11.47 -14.84 11.22
N GLN A 121 10.75 -15.71 10.51
CA GLN A 121 11.26 -16.48 9.36
C GLN A 121 11.51 -15.63 8.10
N PHE A 122 11.04 -14.38 8.08
CA PHE A 122 11.15 -13.50 6.91
C PHE A 122 12.10 -12.32 7.12
N THR A 123 12.90 -12.34 8.18
CA THR A 123 13.96 -11.33 8.38
C THR A 123 15.01 -11.41 7.26
N ALA A 124 15.79 -10.35 7.06
CA ALA A 124 16.85 -10.32 6.05
C ALA A 124 17.91 -11.43 6.22
N LYS A 125 17.99 -12.02 7.42
CA LYS A 125 18.85 -13.18 7.71
C LYS A 125 18.33 -14.47 7.06
N TYR A 126 17.03 -14.74 7.15
CA TYR A 126 16.43 -15.98 6.66
C TYR A 126 15.86 -15.84 5.24
N CYS A 127 15.48 -14.63 4.84
CA CYS A 127 15.04 -14.29 3.50
C CYS A 127 15.87 -13.13 2.90
N PRO A 128 17.14 -13.35 2.52
CA PRO A 128 18.01 -12.29 2.01
C PRO A 128 17.46 -11.58 0.76
N LYS A 129 16.73 -12.30 -0.10
CA LYS A 129 16.08 -11.73 -1.31
C LYS A 129 14.96 -10.73 -1.00
N LEU A 130 14.46 -10.71 0.25
CA LEU A 130 13.48 -9.75 0.76
C LEU A 130 14.11 -8.62 1.59
N LYS A 131 15.44 -8.49 1.62
CA LYS A 131 16.12 -7.35 2.26
C LYS A 131 15.72 -6.04 1.56
N ASN A 132 15.38 -5.00 2.32
CA ASN A 132 14.93 -3.69 1.83
C ASN A 132 13.61 -3.72 1.04
N LYS A 133 12.80 -4.78 1.23
CA LYS A 133 11.49 -4.97 0.57
C LYS A 133 10.39 -5.10 1.61
N PRO A 134 9.17 -4.62 1.34
CA PRO A 134 8.07 -4.67 2.31
C PRO A 134 7.67 -6.11 2.61
N LYS A 135 7.52 -6.41 3.90
CA LYS A 135 7.08 -7.69 4.46
C LYS A 135 5.87 -7.45 5.34
N ILE A 136 4.68 -7.65 4.78
CA ILE A 136 3.42 -7.29 5.41
C ILE A 136 2.72 -8.55 5.89
N PHE A 137 2.32 -8.57 7.15
CA PHE A 137 1.60 -9.67 7.79
C PHE A 137 0.31 -9.14 8.38
N ILE A 138 -0.83 -9.68 7.94
CA ILE A 138 -2.16 -9.36 8.46
C ILE A 138 -2.64 -10.58 9.24
N PHE A 139 -2.81 -10.41 10.55
CA PHE A 139 -3.37 -11.40 11.45
C PHE A 139 -4.73 -10.92 11.93
N GLN A 140 -5.80 -11.51 11.39
CA GLN A 140 -7.14 -11.39 11.98
C GLN A 140 -7.38 -12.67 12.79
N VAL A 141 -7.21 -12.59 14.10
CA VAL A 141 -7.30 -13.74 15.00
C VAL A 141 -8.68 -13.82 15.65
N GLU A 142 -9.24 -15.03 15.74
CA GLU A 142 -10.47 -15.23 16.51
C GLU A 142 -10.21 -15.02 18.01
N SER A 143 -10.99 -14.13 18.62
CA SER A 143 -10.86 -13.81 20.04
C SER A 143 -11.26 -15.01 20.91
N GLN A 144 -10.28 -15.63 21.58
CA GLN A 144 -10.58 -16.41 22.77
C GLN A 144 -11.00 -15.45 23.88
N LYS A 145 -12.22 -15.60 24.41
CA LYS A 145 -12.73 -14.81 25.55
C LYS A 145 -11.65 -14.70 26.65
N GLY A 146 -11.15 -13.48 26.90
CA GLY A 146 -10.38 -13.15 28.11
C GLY A 146 -8.86 -12.97 27.97
N ARG A 147 -8.25 -13.01 26.79
CA ARG A 147 -6.81 -12.70 26.63
C ARG A 147 -6.59 -11.35 25.94
N SER A 148 -6.30 -10.31 26.72
CA SER A 148 -5.75 -9.05 26.22
C SER A 148 -4.24 -9.22 25.95
N VAL A 149 -3.74 -8.66 24.85
CA VAL A 149 -2.29 -8.64 24.58
C VAL A 149 -1.77 -7.43 25.35
N GLN A 150 -1.04 -7.65 26.44
CA GLN A 150 -0.28 -6.61 27.11
C GLN A 150 1.15 -6.67 26.59
N SER A 151 1.65 -5.55 26.06
CA SER A 151 3.05 -5.37 25.67
C SER A 151 3.76 -4.59 26.77
N ASP A 152 4.81 -5.17 27.35
CA ASP A 152 5.69 -4.57 28.35
C ASP A 152 7.05 -4.25 27.73
N SER A 153 7.08 -3.29 26.79
CA SER A 153 8.33 -2.89 26.17
C SER A 153 9.31 -2.31 27.19
N THR A 154 10.48 -2.93 27.35
CA THR A 154 11.62 -2.37 28.10
C THR A 154 12.54 -1.60 27.15
N ALA A 155 12.75 -0.31 27.44
CA ALA A 155 13.67 0.54 26.68
C ALA A 155 15.12 0.05 26.84
N ARG A 156 15.70 -0.55 25.80
CA ARG A 156 17.14 -0.84 25.75
C ARG A 156 17.91 0.36 25.18
N LYS A 157 18.99 0.75 25.86
CA LYS A 157 19.91 1.78 25.38
C LYS A 157 20.64 1.30 24.12
N LEU A 158 20.42 2.01 23.01
CA LEU A 158 21.17 1.86 21.75
C LEU A 158 22.63 2.29 21.95
N LYS A 159 23.56 1.41 21.58
CA LYS A 159 24.96 1.76 21.30
C LYS A 159 25.14 1.66 19.78
N TRP A 160 25.51 2.76 19.13
CA TRP A 160 25.69 2.83 17.67
C TRP A 160 27.14 2.49 17.27
N PRO A 161 27.40 1.43 16.48
CA PRO A 161 28.67 1.24 15.77
C PRO A 161 28.62 1.89 14.38
N ALA A 162 29.79 2.31 13.87
CA ALA A 162 29.98 3.19 12.71
C ALA A 162 29.78 2.58 11.31
N ALA A 163 28.89 1.59 11.15
CA ALA A 163 28.41 1.15 9.85
C ALA A 163 26.94 0.73 10.01
N TYR A 164 26.03 1.56 9.51
CA TYR A 164 24.60 1.36 9.71
C TYR A 164 24.08 0.27 8.75
N GLU A 165 24.24 -1.00 9.11
CA GLU A 165 23.49 -2.06 8.45
C GLU A 165 22.02 -1.96 8.87
N THR A 166 21.10 -2.02 7.89
CA THR A 166 19.66 -2.10 8.18
C THR A 166 19.41 -3.28 9.14
N PRO A 167 18.70 -3.07 10.26
CA PRO A 167 18.37 -4.17 11.18
C PRO A 167 17.74 -5.34 10.44
N SER A 168 18.03 -6.58 10.85
CA SER A 168 17.49 -7.78 10.18
C SER A 168 15.96 -7.81 10.12
N GLU A 169 15.31 -7.16 11.08
CA GLU A 169 13.85 -7.04 11.23
C GLU A 169 13.28 -5.78 10.54
N ALA A 170 14.04 -5.09 9.68
CA ALA A 170 13.55 -3.93 8.95
C ALA A 170 12.55 -4.30 7.85
N ASP A 171 11.73 -3.31 7.48
CA ASP A 171 10.74 -3.39 6.41
C ASP A 171 9.61 -4.39 6.69
N ILE A 172 9.30 -4.60 7.97
CA ILE A 172 8.20 -5.46 8.42
C ILE A 172 7.04 -4.59 8.88
N LEU A 173 5.83 -4.94 8.45
CA LEU A 173 4.57 -4.40 8.97
C LEU A 173 3.72 -5.57 9.47
N ILE A 174 3.34 -5.53 10.73
CA ILE A 174 2.42 -6.48 11.35
C ILE A 174 1.14 -5.73 11.70
N ILE A 175 0.03 -6.24 11.19
CA ILE A 175 -1.31 -5.73 11.45
C ILE A 175 -2.03 -6.84 12.21
N HIS A 176 -2.36 -6.58 13.47
CA HIS A 176 -3.01 -7.53 14.34
C HIS A 176 -4.40 -7.04 14.72
N ASP A 177 -5.40 -7.81 14.32
CA ASP A 177 -6.80 -7.58 14.59
C ASP A 177 -7.40 -8.71 15.44
N LYS A 178 -8.14 -8.33 16.47
CA LYS A 178 -8.96 -9.28 17.25
C LYS A 178 -10.36 -9.24 16.69
N TYR A 179 -10.74 -10.29 15.98
CA TYR A 179 -12.09 -10.42 15.49
C TYR A 179 -13.04 -10.76 16.65
N ASP A 180 -13.93 -9.83 16.98
CA ASP A 180 -15.00 -10.01 17.97
C ASP A 180 -16.35 -9.90 17.24
N ASP A 181 -17.07 -11.01 17.21
CA ASP A 181 -18.49 -11.18 16.84
C ASP A 181 -19.07 -10.46 15.59
N GLY A 182 -18.24 -9.90 14.71
CA GLY A 182 -18.65 -9.28 13.45
C GLY A 182 -19.05 -7.80 13.51
N LYS A 183 -18.84 -7.11 14.65
CA LYS A 183 -19.10 -5.66 14.76
C LYS A 183 -18.14 -4.81 13.94
N THR A 184 -16.91 -5.28 13.76
CA THR A 184 -15.85 -4.59 13.03
C THR A 184 -15.09 -5.63 12.22
N ASP A 185 -14.99 -5.38 10.92
CA ASP A 185 -14.35 -6.29 9.99
C ASP A 185 -13.21 -5.59 9.26
N LEU A 186 -11.99 -5.84 9.74
CA LEU A 186 -10.79 -5.24 9.18
C LEU A 186 -10.67 -5.46 7.67
N LEU A 187 -10.95 -6.67 7.17
CA LEU A 187 -10.68 -7.02 5.78
C LEU A 187 -11.64 -6.33 4.83
N ARG A 188 -12.92 -6.30 5.19
CA ARG A 188 -13.94 -5.59 4.43
C ARG A 188 -13.73 -4.07 4.45
N GLN A 189 -13.37 -3.51 5.60
CA GLN A 189 -13.03 -2.09 5.69
C GLN A 189 -11.78 -1.76 4.86
N LEU A 190 -10.74 -2.59 4.95
CA LEU A 190 -9.52 -2.43 4.17
C LEU A 190 -9.80 -2.53 2.67
N SER A 191 -10.63 -3.49 2.23
CA SER A 191 -11.10 -3.61 0.84
C SER A 191 -11.72 -2.31 0.35
N ALA A 192 -12.69 -1.76 1.09
CA ALA A 192 -13.34 -0.50 0.76
C ALA A 192 -12.34 0.67 0.71
N ASN A 193 -11.48 0.78 1.72
CA ASN A 193 -10.47 1.84 1.79
C ASN A 193 -9.46 1.76 0.64
N VAL A 194 -9.03 0.55 0.24
CA VAL A 194 -8.13 0.35 -0.90
C VAL A 194 -8.80 0.79 -2.21
N LYS A 195 -10.09 0.49 -2.40
CA LYS A 195 -10.85 0.93 -3.58
C LYS A 195 -10.99 2.45 -3.64
N GLU A 196 -11.28 3.09 -2.51
CA GLU A 196 -11.58 4.52 -2.46
C GLU A 196 -10.31 5.41 -2.38
N TYR A 197 -9.34 5.01 -1.55
CA TYR A 197 -8.18 5.82 -1.17
C TYR A 197 -6.83 5.17 -1.54
N GLY A 198 -6.79 3.99 -2.16
CA GLY A 198 -5.56 3.21 -2.37
C GLY A 198 -4.49 3.86 -3.26
N GLU A 199 -4.86 4.85 -4.08
CA GLU A 199 -3.93 5.67 -4.86
C GLU A 199 -3.31 6.82 -4.04
N GLN A 200 -4.01 7.26 -3.01
CA GLN A 200 -3.70 8.47 -2.23
C GLN A 200 -2.95 8.12 -0.95
N GLU A 201 -3.41 7.08 -0.25
CA GLU A 201 -3.05 6.78 1.13
C GLU A 201 -2.26 5.48 1.24
N ASN A 202 -1.30 5.47 2.17
CA ASN A 202 -0.48 4.30 2.45
C ASN A 202 -1.26 3.28 3.30
N ILE A 203 -0.77 2.04 3.36
CA ILE A 203 -1.42 0.96 4.11
C ILE A 203 -1.69 1.28 5.58
N ILE A 204 -0.81 2.03 6.26
CA ILE A 204 -1.03 2.40 7.66
C ILE A 204 -2.23 3.33 7.79
N THR A 205 -2.34 4.34 6.90
CA THR A 205 -3.51 5.22 6.87
C THR A 205 -4.77 4.44 6.50
N LEU A 206 -4.72 3.60 5.45
CA LEU A 206 -5.86 2.79 5.01
C LEU A 206 -6.40 1.88 6.11
N ILE A 207 -5.55 1.38 6.99
CA ILE A 207 -5.95 0.57 8.15
C ILE A 207 -6.40 1.42 9.33
N SER A 208 -6.14 2.72 9.32
CA SER A 208 -6.61 3.63 10.37
C SER A 208 -7.97 4.27 10.02
N LEU A 209 -8.33 4.29 8.73
CA LEU A 209 -9.58 4.88 8.24
C LEU A 209 -10.80 4.01 8.57
N GLY A 210 -11.86 4.65 9.06
CA GLY A 210 -13.18 4.03 9.24
C GLY A 210 -13.39 3.31 10.57
N PHE A 211 -12.35 3.20 11.41
CA PHE A 211 -12.49 2.61 12.74
C PHE A 211 -12.95 3.64 13.78
N GLN A 212 -14.03 3.33 14.50
CA GLN A 212 -14.54 4.16 15.60
C GLN A 212 -13.56 4.15 16.78
N CYS A 213 -13.59 5.19 17.64
CA CYS A 213 -12.64 5.39 18.74
C CYS A 213 -12.47 4.20 19.72
N ASN A 214 -13.34 3.18 19.68
CA ASN A 214 -13.32 2.05 20.60
C ASN A 214 -12.72 0.76 20.01
N TYR A 215 -12.33 0.76 18.73
CA TYR A 215 -11.71 -0.38 18.09
C TYR A 215 -10.62 0.11 17.14
N GLN A 216 -9.39 -0.36 17.32
CA GLN A 216 -8.30 -0.13 16.38
C GLN A 216 -7.44 -1.39 16.32
N PRO A 217 -7.07 -1.85 15.11
CA PRO A 217 -6.09 -2.92 14.98
C PRO A 217 -4.74 -2.45 15.53
N LEU A 218 -3.98 -3.38 16.12
CA LEU A 218 -2.63 -3.14 16.57
C LEU A 218 -1.69 -3.13 15.36
N LEU A 219 -0.92 -2.05 15.20
CA LEU A 219 0.07 -1.90 14.14
C LEU A 219 1.48 -1.93 14.74
N ILE A 220 2.33 -2.82 14.26
CA ILE A 220 3.77 -2.87 14.59
C ILE A 220 4.54 -2.70 13.29
N SER A 221 5.30 -1.62 13.16
CA SER A 221 6.00 -1.27 11.91
C SER A 221 7.47 -1.00 12.16
N THR A 222 8.31 -1.65 11.36
CA THR A 222 9.73 -1.32 11.15
C THR A 222 9.97 -0.91 9.69
N MET A 223 8.90 -0.53 8.97
CA MET A 223 8.99 -0.07 7.60
C MET A 223 9.88 1.16 7.47
N THR A 224 10.85 1.10 6.56
CA THR A 224 11.71 2.26 6.25
C THR A 224 11.11 3.17 5.18
N LYS A 225 10.16 2.62 4.40
CA LYS A 225 9.46 3.30 3.31
C LYS A 225 7.95 3.08 3.41
N SER A 226 7.18 3.95 2.77
CA SER A 226 5.74 3.81 2.65
C SER A 226 5.36 2.73 1.63
N PHE A 227 4.27 2.02 1.91
CA PHE A 227 3.68 1.06 0.99
C PHE A 227 2.25 1.49 0.62
N PHE A 228 1.97 1.58 -0.67
CA PHE A 228 0.65 1.87 -1.24
C PHE A 228 0.15 0.63 -1.97
N PHE A 229 -1.16 0.42 -2.06
CA PHE A 229 -1.67 -0.71 -2.87
C PHE A 229 -1.68 -0.38 -4.36
N GLN A 230 -1.91 0.89 -4.72
CA GLN A 230 -2.02 1.33 -6.10
C GLN A 230 -0.83 2.21 -6.52
N PHE A 231 -0.38 2.01 -7.76
CA PHE A 231 0.67 2.82 -8.35
C PHE A 231 0.07 4.10 -8.93
N HIS A 232 0.69 5.25 -8.64
CA HIS A 232 0.30 6.51 -9.26
C HIS A 232 1.50 7.47 -9.25
N SER A 233 1.66 8.30 -10.27
CA SER A 233 2.82 9.22 -10.41
C SER A 233 2.82 10.38 -9.41
N TYR A 234 1.72 10.53 -8.67
CA TYR A 234 1.44 11.60 -7.71
C TYR A 234 0.73 11.02 -6.48
N ARG A 235 0.84 11.68 -5.33
CA ARG A 235 0.29 11.24 -4.04
C ARG A 235 -0.35 12.41 -3.28
N GLY A 236 -1.17 12.09 -2.27
CA GLY A 236 -1.80 13.06 -1.37
C GLY A 236 -2.49 14.22 -2.08
N ASN A 237 -2.27 15.46 -1.62
CA ASN A 237 -2.91 16.66 -2.15
C ASN A 237 -2.64 16.89 -3.65
N HIS A 238 -1.46 16.51 -4.16
CA HIS A 238 -1.15 16.67 -5.58
C HIS A 238 -2.01 15.78 -6.46
N LEU A 239 -2.26 14.54 -6.01
CA LEU A 239 -3.20 13.65 -6.68
C LEU A 239 -4.61 14.25 -6.69
N ASN A 240 -5.05 14.80 -5.55
CA ASN A 240 -6.37 15.44 -5.45
C ASN A 240 -6.50 16.62 -6.41
N ILE A 241 -5.50 17.49 -6.47
CA ILE A 241 -5.48 18.63 -7.41
C ILE A 241 -5.56 18.14 -8.86
N ARG A 242 -4.79 17.11 -9.23
CA ARG A 242 -4.82 16.54 -10.59
C ARG A 242 -6.17 15.91 -10.92
N LYS A 243 -6.79 15.18 -9.99
CA LYS A 243 -8.14 14.63 -10.16
C LYS A 243 -9.17 15.75 -10.35
N SER A 244 -9.12 16.80 -9.54
CA SER A 244 -9.98 17.98 -9.68
C SER A 244 -9.77 18.69 -11.02
N GLN A 245 -8.52 18.88 -11.46
CA GLN A 245 -8.23 19.48 -12.77
C GLN A 245 -8.81 18.65 -13.93
N LYS A 246 -8.61 17.33 -13.92
CA LYS A 246 -9.19 16.43 -14.93
C LYS A 246 -10.72 16.50 -14.94
N TRP A 247 -11.34 16.53 -13.76
CA TRP A 247 -12.79 16.65 -13.64
C TRP A 247 -13.32 17.99 -14.18
N ILE A 248 -12.69 19.11 -13.81
CA ILE A 248 -13.05 20.45 -14.31
C ILE A 248 -12.95 20.50 -15.83
N MET A 249 -11.86 19.99 -16.41
CA MET A 249 -11.68 19.97 -17.87
C MET A 249 -12.78 19.18 -18.57
N LYS A 250 -13.13 17.99 -18.05
CA LYS A 250 -14.21 17.16 -18.58
C LYS A 250 -15.57 17.89 -18.54
N GLU A 251 -15.87 18.60 -17.46
CA GLU A 251 -17.13 19.34 -17.36
C GLU A 251 -17.15 20.57 -18.29
N ILE A 252 -16.02 21.26 -18.46
CA ILE A 252 -15.86 22.34 -19.46
C ILE A 252 -16.11 21.81 -20.88
N GLU A 253 -15.56 20.65 -21.23
CA GLU A 253 -15.78 20.02 -22.55
C GLU A 253 -17.25 19.68 -22.78
N LYS A 254 -17.91 19.11 -21.77
CA LYS A 254 -19.34 18.82 -21.80
C LYS A 254 -20.18 20.07 -22.01
N LEU A 255 -19.90 21.16 -21.27
CA LEU A 255 -20.59 22.45 -21.44
C LEU A 255 -20.35 23.06 -22.83
N LYS A 256 -19.14 22.92 -23.40
CA LYS A 256 -18.85 23.35 -24.77
C LYS A 256 -19.66 22.54 -25.79
N SER A 257 -19.77 21.22 -25.62
CA SER A 257 -20.55 20.36 -26.51
C SER A 257 -22.06 20.63 -26.46
N GLN A 258 -22.58 21.09 -25.31
CA GLN A 258 -23.99 21.43 -25.14
C GLN A 258 -24.36 22.81 -25.70
N ASN A 259 -23.40 23.75 -25.75
CA ASN A 259 -23.61 25.08 -26.36
C ASN A 259 -23.41 25.10 -27.89
N LEU A 260 -23.06 23.96 -28.49
CA LEU A 260 -22.92 23.78 -29.95
C LEU A 260 -24.17 23.13 -30.60
N GLN A 261 -25.26 22.97 -29.85
CA GLN A 261 -26.60 22.60 -30.32
C GLN A 261 -27.54 23.80 -30.22
#